data_AF-A0A2A8U050-F1
#
_entry.id   AF-A0A2A8U050-F1
#
_cell.length_a   1.000
_cell.length_b   1.000
_cell.length_c   1.000
_cell.angle_alpha   90.00
_cell.angle_beta   90.00
_cell.angle_gamma   90.00
#
_symmetry.space_group_name_H-M   'P 1'
#
loop_
_entity.id
_entity.type
_entity.pdbx_description
1 polymer ?
#
loop_
_entity_poly.entity_id
_entity_poly.type
_entity_poly.pdbx_seq_one_letter_code
_entity_poly.pdbx_strand_id
1 'polypeptide(L)' 'MKSVFLQSLHISNAMQKLGVKGRSQAVVELLRMGELEL' A
#
# COMPACT_ATOMS: atom_id res chain seq x y z
N MET A 1 7.58 -17.41 -9.32
CA MET A 1 6.65 -17.49 -8.17
C MET A 1 7.13 -16.73 -6.91
N LYS A 2 7.81 -15.57 -7.04
CA LYS A 2 8.26 -14.76 -5.87
C LYS A 2 7.79 -13.28 -5.90
N SER A 3 7.41 -12.75 -7.07
CA SER A 3 7.19 -11.31 -7.25
C SER A 3 5.80 -10.81 -6.79
N VAL A 4 4.74 -11.61 -6.95
CA VAL A 4 3.36 -11.13 -6.72
C VAL A 4 2.94 -11.11 -5.24
N PHE A 5 3.52 -11.98 -4.41
CA PHE A 5 3.13 -12.11 -2.99
C PHE A 5 3.76 -11.03 -2.09
N LEU A 6 5.00 -10.63 -2.37
CA LEU A 6 5.70 -9.60 -1.60
C LEU A 6 5.04 -8.21 -1.74
N GLN A 7 4.58 -7.86 -2.95
CA GLN A 7 3.86 -6.60 -3.16
C GLN A 7 2.54 -6.55 -2.38
N SER A 8 1.82 -7.68 -2.29
CA SER A 8 0.60 -7.78 -1.49
C SER A 8 0.86 -7.60 0.01
N LEU A 9 2.01 -8.08 0.50
CA LEU A 9 2.42 -7.96 1.91
C LEU A 9 2.79 -6.51 2.27
N HIS A 10 3.48 -5.80 1.37
CA HIS A 10 3.87 -4.41 1.59
C HIS A 10 2.64 -3.49 1.60
N ILE A 11 1.70 -3.70 0.67
CA ILE A 11 0.44 -2.96 0.66
C ILE A 11 -0.44 -3.31 1.86
N SER A 12 -0.52 -4.58 2.27
CA SER A 12 -1.29 -4.96 3.46
C SER A 12 -0.70 -4.38 4.75
N ASN A 13 0.63 -4.21 4.82
CA ASN A 13 1.30 -3.53 5.92
C ASN A 13 1.01 -2.03 5.91
N ALA A 14 1.05 -1.38 4.73
CA ALA A 14 0.63 0.00 4.57
C ALA A 14 -0.85 0.18 4.96
N MET A 15 -1.73 -0.74 4.56
CA MET A 15 -3.15 -0.72 4.92
C MET A 15 -3.37 -0.80 6.43
N GLN A 16 -2.66 -1.70 7.13
CA GLN A 16 -2.74 -1.81 8.58
C GLN A 16 -2.23 -0.56 9.30
N LYS A 17 -1.08 -0.02 8.86
CA LYS A 17 -0.47 1.18 9.46
C LYS A 17 -1.31 2.43 9.24
N LEU A 18 -1.91 2.56 8.05
CA LEU A 18 -2.78 3.69 7.68
C LEU A 18 -4.23 3.49 8.15
N GLY A 19 -4.58 2.32 8.70
CA GLY A 19 -5.94 2.01 9.16
C GLY A 19 -6.99 1.95 8.04
N VAL A 20 -6.58 1.68 6.80
CA VAL A 20 -7.47 1.71 5.63
C VAL A 20 -7.92 0.31 5.23
N LYS A 21 -9.19 0.19 4.83
CA LYS A 21 -9.82 -1.11 4.49
C LYS A 21 -9.56 -1.55 3.05
N GLY A 22 -9.14 -0.63 2.17
CA GLY A 22 -8.97 -0.87 0.74
C GLY A 22 -7.56 -0.53 0.24
N ARG A 23 -7.10 -1.32 -0.74
CA ARG A 23 -5.80 -1.11 -1.39
C ARG A 23 -5.72 0.23 -2.12
N SER A 24 -6.76 0.61 -2.85
CA SER A 24 -6.83 1.90 -3.55
C SER A 24 -6.71 3.06 -2.57
N GLN A 25 -7.31 2.94 -1.38
CA GLN A 25 -7.22 3.95 -0.34
C GLN A 25 -5.79 4.03 0.24
N ALA A 26 -5.12 2.90 0.44
CA ALA A 26 -3.71 2.89 0.84
C ALA A 26 -2.80 3.58 -0.18
N VAL A 27 -3.04 3.33 -1.48
CA VAL A 27 -2.26 3.97 -2.56
C VAL A 27 -2.49 5.48 -2.59
N VAL A 28 -3.73 5.95 -2.43
CA VAL A 28 -4.04 7.39 -2.38
C VAL A 28 -3.39 8.07 -1.17
N GLU A 29 -3.43 7.45 0.00
CA GLU A 29 -2.78 8.00 1.20
C GLU A 29 -1.25 8.04 1.06
N LEU A 30 -0.64 6.99 0.51
CA LEU A 30 0.80 6.98 0.22
C LEU A 30 1.21 8.06 -0.79
N LEU A 31 0.39 8.31 -1.83
CA LEU A 31 0.59 9.41 -2.77
C LEU A 31 0.47 10.78 -2.09
N ARG A 32 -0.50 10.96 -1.18
CA ARG A 32 -0.66 12.20 -0.39
C ARG A 32 0.50 12.46 0.56
N MET A 33 1.09 11.41 1.09
CA MET A 33 2.26 11.49 1.97
C MET A 33 3.58 11.72 1.21
N GLY A 34 3.56 11.64 -0.13
CA GLY A 34 4.79 11.71 -0.94
C GLY A 34 5.66 10.46 -0.86
N GLU A 35 5.12 9.36 -0.35
CA GLU A 35 5.82 8.06 -0.21
C GLU A 35 5.71 7.21 -1.49
N LEU A 36 4.83 7.60 -2.42
CA LEU A 36 4.71 7.03 -3.76
C LEU A 36 4.82 8.16 -4.79
N GLU A 37 5.59 7.90 -5.84
CA GLU A 37 5.63 8.71 -7.05
C GLU A 37 5.10 7.87 -8.23
N LEU A 38 4.48 8.54 -9.21
CA LEU A 38 3.92 7.92 -10.41
C LEU A 38 4.95 7.78 -11.53
#